data_AF-A0A0A2C159-F1
#
_entry.id   AF-A0A0A2C159-F1
#
_cell.length_a   1.000
_cell.length_b   1.000
_cell.length_c   1.000
_cell.angle_alpha   90.00
_cell.angle_beta   90.00
_cell.angle_gamma   90.00
#
_symmetry.space_group_name_H-M   'P 1'
#
loop_
_entity.id
_entity.type
_entity.pdbx_description
1 polymer ?
#
loop_
_entity_poly.entity_id
_entity_poly.type
_entity_poly.pdbx_seq_one_letter_code
_entity_poly.pdbx_strand_id
1 'polypeptide(L)'
;MFINNHSISPSNVVRGEGAWADSLDLITKLCKRPLIIGRSSSTKKIRTSFKKDLLLKGIQSISLDLAHDCCELDIQNAYLISKHNNCDGIIAAGGGKVLDAGKLIADLLGINCITVPLSASTCAGWTALSNIYTPDGKFVKDVTLKSCPNLLIFDHTIVRNAPPRTLASGMADAVAKWYESSLTSSSSQDGFVQQAVQMARVLRDQLFLNGQKAFLDPLSNSWKTVAEGCALTAGIIGGLGGARCRTAAAHPIHNGLTQLAYTNKPLHGELVGFGLLVQLHLEEKNSNSQLPKQAKSQLLEFFSQLNLPISIESICLRNTTSDELYKACKFACNDDSDIHKLPFPINEKDLLEAIQSLNSLLTSSKIKINNT
;
A
#
# COMPACT_ATOMS: atom_id res chain seq x y z
N MET A 1 31.79 -11.28 3.33
CA MET A 1 31.39 -10.31 2.30
C MET A 1 29.95 -10.65 1.93
N PHE A 2 28.98 -9.83 2.34
CA PHE A 2 27.57 -10.10 2.06
C PHE A 2 27.24 -9.47 0.69
N ILE A 3 26.84 -10.29 -0.27
CA ILE A 3 26.36 -9.81 -1.58
C ILE A 3 24.92 -9.38 -1.38
N ASN A 4 24.61 -8.10 -1.63
CA ASN A 4 23.25 -7.58 -1.61
C ASN A 4 22.67 -7.58 -3.04
N ASN A 5 21.51 -8.19 -3.23
CA ASN A 5 20.77 -8.17 -4.50
C ASN A 5 19.43 -7.46 -4.28
N HIS A 6 19.16 -6.38 -5.04
CA HIS A 6 17.98 -5.55 -4.89
C HIS A 6 17.18 -5.49 -6.20
N SER A 7 15.89 -5.81 -6.12
CA SER A 7 14.92 -5.53 -7.19
C SER A 7 14.35 -4.12 -6.97
N ILE A 8 15.00 -3.12 -7.57
CA ILE A 8 14.77 -1.70 -7.25
C ILE A 8 13.56 -1.11 -7.98
N SER A 9 13.37 -1.43 -9.26
CA SER A 9 12.35 -0.77 -10.08
C SER A 9 11.75 -1.69 -11.13
N PRO A 10 10.53 -1.38 -11.61
CA PRO A 10 10.06 -1.91 -12.87
C PRO A 10 11.06 -1.61 -14.00
N SER A 11 11.09 -2.46 -15.04
CA SER A 11 11.97 -2.21 -16.19
C SER A 11 11.55 -0.93 -16.93
N ASN A 12 10.24 -0.74 -17.11
CA ASN A 12 9.66 0.47 -17.69
C ASN A 12 8.52 1.01 -16.81
N VAL A 13 8.47 2.33 -16.66
CA VAL A 13 7.37 3.06 -16.03
C VAL A 13 6.81 4.06 -17.04
N VAL A 14 5.54 3.90 -17.41
CA VAL A 14 4.81 4.85 -18.26
C VAL A 14 3.76 5.54 -17.40
N ARG A 15 3.80 6.86 -17.33
CA ARG A 15 2.95 7.67 -16.45
C ARG A 15 2.53 8.95 -17.15
N GLY A 16 1.30 9.40 -16.93
CA GLY A 16 0.75 10.56 -17.62
C GLY A 16 -0.72 10.40 -17.99
N GLU A 17 -1.29 11.43 -18.60
CA GLU A 17 -2.63 11.35 -19.19
C GLU A 17 -2.58 10.41 -20.40
N GLY A 18 -3.41 9.36 -20.44
CA GLY A 18 -3.45 8.44 -21.58
C GLY A 18 -2.29 7.44 -21.62
N ALA A 19 -1.55 7.28 -20.51
CA ALA A 19 -0.42 6.35 -20.42
C ALA A 19 -0.77 4.91 -20.84
N TRP A 20 -2.03 4.47 -20.67
CA TRP A 20 -2.49 3.17 -21.18
C TRP A 20 -2.38 3.07 -22.69
N ALA A 21 -2.89 4.07 -23.41
CA ALA A 21 -2.86 4.09 -24.88
C ALA A 21 -1.42 4.12 -25.41
N ASP A 22 -0.56 4.95 -24.82
CA ASP A 22 0.86 5.05 -25.17
C ASP A 22 1.65 3.77 -24.88
N SER A 23 1.16 2.96 -23.94
CA SER A 23 1.82 1.70 -23.55
C SER A 23 1.48 0.52 -24.45
N LEU A 24 0.47 0.61 -25.32
CA LEU A 24 0.00 -0.54 -26.11
C LEU A 24 1.12 -1.19 -26.93
N ASP A 25 1.98 -0.40 -27.56
CA ASP A 25 3.10 -0.94 -28.35
C ASP A 25 4.16 -1.61 -27.46
N LEU A 26 4.37 -1.13 -26.23
CA LEU A 26 5.24 -1.81 -25.26
C LEU A 26 4.65 -3.15 -24.82
N ILE A 27 3.34 -3.20 -24.59
CA ILE A 27 2.65 -4.45 -24.22
C ILE A 27 2.81 -5.50 -25.33
N THR A 28 2.75 -5.11 -26.62
CA THR A 28 2.93 -6.05 -27.74
C THR A 28 4.32 -6.68 -27.81
N LYS A 29 5.33 -6.05 -27.21
CA LYS A 29 6.71 -6.57 -27.11
C LYS A 29 6.88 -7.52 -25.93
N LEU A 30 6.03 -7.40 -24.90
CA LEU A 30 6.08 -8.22 -23.68
C LEU A 30 5.24 -9.49 -23.79
N CYS A 31 4.07 -9.43 -24.41
CA CYS A 31 3.14 -10.57 -24.43
C CYS A 31 2.20 -10.52 -25.65
N LYS A 32 1.70 -11.70 -26.04
CA LYS A 32 0.70 -11.89 -27.10
C LYS A 32 -0.62 -12.43 -26.57
N ARG A 33 -0.61 -13.13 -25.44
CA ARG A 33 -1.77 -13.78 -24.82
C ARG A 33 -1.84 -13.54 -23.31
N PRO A 34 -1.89 -12.28 -22.84
CA PRO A 34 -1.89 -12.01 -21.41
C PRO A 34 -3.19 -12.39 -20.72
N LEU A 35 -3.10 -12.76 -19.45
CA LEU A 35 -4.23 -12.80 -18.53
C LEU A 35 -4.42 -11.41 -17.90
N ILE A 36 -5.57 -10.78 -18.15
CA ILE A 36 -5.99 -9.55 -17.49
C ILE A 36 -6.71 -9.92 -16.20
N ILE A 37 -6.14 -9.53 -15.06
CA ILE A 37 -6.68 -9.82 -13.73
C ILE A 37 -7.31 -8.55 -13.14
N GLY A 38 -8.49 -8.70 -12.56
CA GLY A 38 -9.12 -7.69 -11.72
C GLY A 38 -9.96 -8.32 -10.62
N ARG A 39 -10.90 -7.57 -10.04
CA ARG A 39 -11.77 -8.09 -8.96
C ARG A 39 -13.15 -7.44 -8.97
N SER A 40 -13.18 -6.13 -8.78
CA SER A 40 -14.44 -5.41 -8.59
C SER A 40 -15.23 -5.24 -9.90
N SER A 41 -16.56 -5.32 -9.79
CA SER A 41 -17.49 -4.92 -10.86
C SER A 41 -17.34 -3.44 -11.23
N SER A 42 -17.01 -2.58 -10.26
CA SER A 42 -16.82 -1.13 -10.48
C SER A 42 -15.71 -0.80 -11.47
N THR A 43 -14.68 -1.64 -11.56
CA THR A 43 -13.54 -1.47 -12.47
C THR A 43 -13.59 -2.42 -13.68
N LYS A 44 -14.63 -3.26 -13.79
CA LYS A 44 -14.77 -4.24 -14.88
C LYS A 44 -14.88 -3.58 -16.24
N LYS A 45 -15.58 -2.45 -16.34
CA LYS A 45 -15.69 -1.69 -17.61
C LYS A 45 -14.33 -1.23 -18.14
N ILE A 46 -13.43 -0.79 -17.25
CA ILE A 46 -12.06 -0.38 -17.61
C ILE A 46 -11.26 -1.58 -18.14
N ARG A 47 -11.33 -2.74 -17.46
CA ARG A 47 -10.65 -3.95 -17.96
C ARG A 47 -11.21 -4.45 -19.29
N THR A 48 -12.52 -4.31 -19.50
CA THR A 48 -13.15 -4.62 -20.79
C THR A 48 -12.66 -3.69 -21.90
N SER A 49 -12.42 -2.40 -21.64
CA SER A 49 -11.81 -1.52 -22.65
C SER A 49 -10.37 -1.93 -22.94
N PHE A 50 -9.58 -2.27 -21.91
CA PHE A 50 -8.22 -2.78 -22.11
C PHE A 50 -8.19 -4.00 -23.03
N LYS A 51 -9.10 -4.96 -22.82
CA LYS A 51 -9.22 -6.14 -23.70
C LYS A 51 -9.50 -5.75 -25.16
N LYS A 52 -10.35 -4.75 -25.41
CA LYS A 52 -10.65 -4.25 -26.76
C LYS A 52 -9.43 -3.59 -27.39
N ASP A 53 -8.75 -2.72 -26.66
CA ASP A 53 -7.57 -2.00 -27.15
C ASP A 53 -6.43 -2.97 -27.51
N LEU A 54 -6.23 -3.99 -26.67
CA LEU A 54 -5.26 -5.06 -26.91
C LEU A 54 -5.64 -5.88 -28.15
N LEU A 55 -6.92 -6.19 -28.35
CA LEU A 55 -7.39 -6.92 -29.53
C LEU A 55 -7.11 -6.13 -30.83
N LEU A 56 -7.30 -4.81 -30.82
CA LEU A 56 -6.96 -3.93 -31.95
C LEU A 56 -5.46 -3.95 -32.29
N LYS A 57 -4.61 -4.27 -31.31
CA LYS A 57 -3.16 -4.46 -31.47
C LYS A 57 -2.76 -5.92 -31.73
N GLY A 58 -3.73 -6.80 -31.99
CA GLY A 58 -3.50 -8.22 -32.29
C GLY A 58 -3.17 -9.08 -31.07
N ILE A 59 -3.40 -8.58 -29.84
CA ILE A 59 -3.17 -9.31 -28.59
C ILE A 59 -4.46 -10.01 -28.16
N GLN A 60 -4.42 -11.34 -28.02
CA GLN A 60 -5.56 -12.14 -27.57
C GLN A 60 -5.53 -12.31 -26.06
N SER A 61 -6.19 -11.40 -25.33
CA SER A 61 -6.21 -11.44 -23.87
C SER A 61 -7.38 -12.25 -23.29
N ILE A 62 -7.12 -12.87 -22.14
CA ILE A 62 -8.11 -13.57 -21.31
C ILE A 62 -8.41 -12.70 -20.09
N SER A 63 -9.60 -12.79 -19.53
CA SER A 63 -9.99 -11.99 -18.36
C SER A 63 -10.37 -12.90 -17.20
N LEU A 64 -9.89 -12.55 -16.01
CA LEU A 64 -10.25 -13.21 -14.76
C LEU A 64 -10.53 -12.14 -13.70
N ASP A 65 -11.69 -12.24 -13.05
CA ASP A 65 -11.99 -11.49 -11.84
C ASP A 65 -11.71 -12.41 -10.63
N LEU A 66 -10.84 -11.97 -9.72
CA LEU A 66 -10.58 -12.67 -8.45
C LEU A 66 -11.85 -12.66 -7.59
N ALA A 67 -12.05 -13.70 -6.79
CA ALA A 67 -13.19 -13.78 -5.87
C ALA A 67 -12.93 -13.01 -4.56
N HIS A 68 -11.69 -13.05 -4.06
CA HIS A 68 -11.29 -12.48 -2.77
C HIS A 68 -10.12 -11.50 -2.94
N ASP A 69 -9.50 -11.15 -1.81
CA ASP A 69 -8.20 -10.50 -1.76
C ASP A 69 -7.11 -11.45 -2.33
N CYS A 70 -5.85 -10.97 -2.44
CA CYS A 70 -4.72 -11.81 -2.87
C CYS A 70 -4.56 -13.01 -1.92
N CYS A 71 -5.21 -14.12 -2.22
CA CYS A 71 -5.31 -15.30 -1.37
C CYS A 71 -4.97 -16.56 -2.18
N GLU A 72 -4.54 -17.60 -1.47
CA GLU A 72 -4.03 -18.83 -2.09
C GLU A 72 -5.03 -19.45 -3.10
N LEU A 73 -6.32 -19.44 -2.79
CA LEU A 73 -7.38 -19.98 -3.67
C LEU A 73 -7.42 -19.26 -5.03
N ASP A 74 -7.40 -17.93 -4.99
CA ASP A 74 -7.46 -17.09 -6.19
C ASP A 74 -6.15 -17.16 -7.00
N ILE A 75 -5.01 -17.25 -6.31
CA ILE A 75 -3.69 -17.43 -6.94
C ILE A 75 -3.63 -18.78 -7.67
N GLN A 76 -4.06 -19.87 -7.03
CA GLN A 76 -4.08 -21.19 -7.64
C GLN A 76 -5.02 -21.26 -8.85
N ASN A 77 -6.23 -20.70 -8.72
CA ASN A 77 -7.18 -20.65 -9.84
C ASN A 77 -6.60 -19.87 -11.03
N ALA A 78 -6.04 -18.68 -10.78
CA ALA A 78 -5.44 -17.87 -11.82
C ALA A 78 -4.23 -18.56 -12.46
N TYR A 79 -3.38 -19.24 -11.66
CA TYR A 79 -2.25 -20.02 -12.15
C TYR A 79 -2.70 -21.12 -13.13
N LEU A 80 -3.73 -21.89 -12.76
CA LEU A 80 -4.27 -22.96 -13.61
C LEU A 80 -4.87 -22.42 -14.91
N ILE A 81 -5.64 -21.32 -14.84
CA ILE A 81 -6.19 -20.64 -16.01
C ILE A 81 -5.07 -20.15 -16.94
N SER A 82 -4.02 -19.53 -16.38
CA SER A 82 -2.88 -19.05 -17.15
C SER A 82 -2.14 -20.19 -17.84
N LYS A 83 -1.90 -21.32 -17.16
CA LYS A 83 -1.27 -22.50 -17.77
C LYS A 83 -2.13 -23.10 -18.87
N HIS A 84 -3.41 -23.35 -18.60
CA HIS A 84 -4.33 -23.97 -19.56
C HIS A 84 -4.43 -23.16 -20.87
N ASN A 85 -4.39 -21.83 -20.78
CA ASN A 85 -4.54 -20.96 -21.94
C ASN A 85 -3.22 -20.51 -22.58
N ASN A 86 -2.08 -21.02 -22.09
CA ASN A 86 -0.73 -20.64 -22.51
C ASN A 86 -0.51 -19.12 -22.44
N CYS A 87 -0.83 -18.53 -21.29
CA CYS A 87 -0.58 -17.12 -21.05
C CYS A 87 0.92 -16.83 -20.96
N ASP A 88 1.37 -15.80 -21.67
CA ASP A 88 2.76 -15.34 -21.74
C ASP A 88 2.99 -13.99 -21.01
N GLY A 89 1.95 -13.47 -20.38
CA GLY A 89 2.04 -12.33 -19.48
C GLY A 89 0.82 -12.20 -18.57
N ILE A 90 0.97 -11.41 -17.51
CA ILE A 90 -0.12 -11.02 -16.60
C ILE A 90 -0.27 -9.50 -16.67
N ILE A 91 -1.49 -9.02 -16.91
CA ILE A 91 -1.88 -7.62 -16.77
C ILE A 91 -2.74 -7.48 -15.51
N ALA A 92 -2.15 -7.03 -14.42
CA ALA A 92 -2.84 -6.80 -13.15
C ALA A 92 -3.45 -5.39 -13.12
N ALA A 93 -4.78 -5.29 -13.22
CA ALA A 93 -5.48 -4.00 -13.33
C ALA A 93 -6.47 -3.79 -12.17
N GLY A 94 -6.02 -3.09 -11.13
CA GLY A 94 -6.82 -2.84 -9.93
C GLY A 94 -6.13 -2.02 -8.84
N GLY A 95 -6.63 -2.14 -7.60
CA GLY A 95 -5.93 -1.64 -6.42
C GLY A 95 -4.90 -2.64 -5.90
N GLY A 96 -4.20 -2.32 -4.80
CA GLY A 96 -3.00 -3.03 -4.34
C GLY A 96 -3.12 -4.56 -4.30
N LYS A 97 -4.23 -5.11 -3.81
CA LYS A 97 -4.45 -6.57 -3.72
C LYS A 97 -4.54 -7.27 -5.08
N VAL A 98 -5.09 -6.61 -6.10
CA VAL A 98 -5.09 -7.14 -7.48
C VAL A 98 -3.67 -7.10 -8.05
N LEU A 99 -2.94 -6.02 -7.77
CA LEU A 99 -1.57 -5.84 -8.23
C LEU A 99 -0.65 -6.90 -7.61
N ASP A 100 -0.76 -7.14 -6.30
CA ASP A 100 -0.02 -8.20 -5.60
C ASP A 100 -0.33 -9.59 -6.14
N ALA A 101 -1.60 -9.89 -6.40
CA ALA A 101 -1.97 -11.18 -6.98
C ALA A 101 -1.35 -11.39 -8.36
N GLY A 102 -1.48 -10.40 -9.25
CA GLY A 102 -0.94 -10.52 -10.60
C GLY A 102 0.59 -10.59 -10.65
N LYS A 103 1.28 -9.85 -9.77
CA LYS A 103 2.73 -9.97 -9.61
C LYS A 103 3.16 -11.35 -9.14
N LEU A 104 2.48 -11.90 -8.13
CA LEU A 104 2.80 -13.23 -7.61
C LEU A 104 2.56 -14.32 -8.64
N ILE A 105 1.44 -14.26 -9.38
CA ILE A 105 1.13 -15.22 -10.44
C ILE A 105 2.20 -15.17 -11.54
N ALA A 106 2.63 -13.97 -11.96
CA ALA A 106 3.69 -13.80 -12.95
C ALA A 106 5.02 -14.40 -12.48
N ASP A 107 5.41 -14.17 -11.21
CA ASP A 107 6.62 -14.72 -10.62
C ASP A 107 6.61 -16.25 -10.56
N LEU A 108 5.48 -16.85 -10.15
CA LEU A 108 5.28 -18.30 -10.10
C LEU A 108 5.34 -18.96 -11.48
N LEU A 109 4.87 -18.26 -12.51
CA LEU A 109 4.87 -18.75 -13.88
C LEU A 109 6.17 -18.45 -14.64
N GLY A 110 6.99 -17.53 -14.14
CA GLY A 110 8.18 -17.03 -14.84
C GLY A 110 7.84 -16.28 -16.13
N ILE A 111 6.74 -15.52 -16.14
CA ILE A 111 6.26 -14.76 -17.32
C ILE A 111 6.21 -13.26 -17.03
N ASN A 112 5.99 -12.46 -18.08
CA ASN A 112 6.00 -11.01 -17.96
C ASN A 112 4.88 -10.48 -17.06
N CYS A 113 5.22 -9.55 -16.18
CA CYS A 113 4.28 -8.86 -15.30
C CYS A 113 4.08 -7.41 -15.74
N ILE A 114 2.81 -7.02 -15.93
CA ILE A 114 2.39 -5.66 -16.25
C ILE A 114 1.40 -5.22 -15.19
N THR A 115 1.69 -4.14 -14.49
CA THR A 115 0.81 -3.59 -13.45
C THR A 115 0.17 -2.30 -13.93
N VAL A 116 -1.15 -2.19 -13.77
CA VAL A 116 -1.95 -1.02 -14.12
C VAL A 116 -2.76 -0.60 -12.90
N PRO A 117 -2.19 0.24 -12.00
CA PRO A 117 -2.93 0.77 -10.86
C PRO A 117 -4.17 1.53 -11.32
N LEU A 118 -5.34 1.18 -10.77
CA LEU A 118 -6.59 1.90 -11.02
C LEU A 118 -6.94 2.89 -9.91
N SER A 119 -6.05 3.04 -8.92
CA SER A 119 -6.08 4.07 -7.88
C SER A 119 -4.67 4.29 -7.34
N ALA A 120 -4.42 5.43 -6.71
CA ALA A 120 -3.15 5.76 -6.05
C ALA A 120 -3.16 5.40 -4.56
N SER A 121 -3.79 4.26 -4.20
CA SER A 121 -4.03 3.89 -2.79
C SER A 121 -2.88 3.17 -2.09
N THR A 122 -1.90 2.68 -2.85
CA THR A 122 -0.72 1.95 -2.34
C THR A 122 0.41 2.05 -3.36
N CYS A 123 1.62 1.73 -2.94
CA CYS A 123 2.78 1.56 -3.83
C CYS A 123 2.94 0.14 -4.42
N ALA A 124 1.94 -0.74 -4.26
CA ALA A 124 2.04 -2.15 -4.63
C ALA A 124 2.33 -2.39 -6.11
N GLY A 125 1.95 -1.48 -7.02
CA GLY A 125 2.26 -1.61 -8.44
C GLY A 125 3.76 -1.62 -8.76
N TRP A 126 4.61 -1.15 -7.84
CA TRP A 126 6.05 -1.02 -8.08
C TRP A 126 6.88 -2.21 -7.58
N THR A 127 6.49 -2.79 -6.45
CA THR A 127 7.39 -3.58 -5.59
C THR A 127 7.56 -5.02 -6.04
N ALA A 128 8.76 -5.58 -5.82
CA ALA A 128 9.04 -7.02 -5.87
C ALA A 128 8.57 -7.75 -4.59
N LEU A 129 7.33 -7.48 -4.17
CA LEU A 129 6.72 -8.00 -2.94
C LEU A 129 5.23 -8.15 -3.14
N SER A 130 4.63 -9.26 -2.72
CA SER A 130 3.17 -9.43 -2.70
C SER A 130 2.68 -9.83 -1.32
N ASN A 131 1.61 -9.19 -0.85
CA ASN A 131 0.96 -9.59 0.39
C ASN A 131 -0.09 -10.68 0.13
N ILE A 132 -0.07 -11.73 0.96
CA ILE A 132 -1.06 -12.80 0.96
C ILE A 132 -2.02 -12.63 2.13
N TYR A 133 -3.29 -12.87 1.84
CA TYR A 133 -4.39 -12.79 2.79
C TYR A 133 -5.19 -14.08 2.80
N THR A 134 -5.99 -14.28 3.85
CA THR A 134 -7.08 -15.26 3.85
C THR A 134 -8.21 -14.79 2.93
N PRO A 135 -9.19 -15.66 2.58
CA PRO A 135 -10.40 -15.26 1.85
C PRO A 135 -11.19 -14.12 2.53
N ASP A 136 -11.20 -14.10 3.88
CA ASP A 136 -11.79 -13.01 4.69
C ASP A 136 -10.91 -11.75 4.72
N GLY A 137 -9.73 -11.83 4.12
CA GLY A 137 -8.76 -10.77 3.94
C GLY A 137 -7.96 -10.44 5.20
N LYS A 138 -7.72 -11.42 6.06
CA LYS A 138 -6.76 -11.32 7.17
C LYS A 138 -5.35 -11.47 6.61
N PHE A 139 -4.41 -10.62 7.01
CA PHE A 139 -3.02 -10.75 6.57
C PHE A 139 -2.44 -12.11 7.01
N VAL A 140 -1.72 -12.77 6.10
CA VAL A 140 -1.05 -14.06 6.35
C VAL A 140 0.46 -13.88 6.35
N LYS A 141 1.00 -13.37 5.24
CA LYS A 141 2.45 -13.16 5.05
C LYS A 141 2.70 -12.26 3.85
N ASP A 142 3.90 -11.68 3.79
CA ASP A 142 4.45 -11.15 2.56
C ASP A 142 5.27 -12.21 1.81
N VAL A 143 5.38 -12.05 0.49
CA VAL A 143 6.16 -12.92 -0.39
C VAL A 143 7.10 -12.05 -1.20
N THR A 144 8.40 -12.19 -0.97
CA THR A 144 9.43 -11.55 -1.80
C THR A 144 9.45 -12.19 -3.18
N LEU A 145 9.38 -11.37 -4.22
CA LEU A 145 9.39 -11.79 -5.62
C LEU A 145 10.78 -11.65 -6.23
N LYS A 146 11.04 -12.36 -7.32
CA LYS A 146 12.35 -12.33 -8.00
C LYS A 146 12.65 -10.97 -8.63
N SER A 147 11.63 -10.27 -9.12
CA SER A 147 11.78 -8.96 -9.77
C SER A 147 10.56 -8.06 -9.54
N CYS A 148 10.74 -6.77 -9.76
CA CYS A 148 9.63 -5.84 -9.97
C CYS A 148 8.91 -6.17 -11.30
N PRO A 149 7.72 -5.58 -11.56
CA PRO A 149 7.03 -5.74 -12.84
C PRO A 149 7.90 -5.31 -14.04
N ASN A 150 7.70 -5.94 -15.20
CA ASN A 150 8.36 -5.51 -16.43
C ASN A 150 7.86 -4.14 -16.88
N LEU A 151 6.57 -3.86 -16.70
CA LEU A 151 5.94 -2.60 -17.08
C LEU A 151 4.93 -2.13 -16.03
N LEU A 152 5.11 -0.91 -15.54
CA LEU A 152 4.13 -0.21 -14.71
C LEU A 152 3.48 0.90 -15.54
N ILE A 153 2.15 0.84 -15.72
CA ILE A 153 1.37 1.84 -16.44
C ILE A 153 0.52 2.63 -15.45
N PHE A 154 0.89 3.87 -15.18
CA PHE A 154 0.20 4.78 -14.27
C PHE A 154 -0.55 5.86 -15.05
N ASP A 155 -1.74 5.51 -15.53
CA ASP A 155 -2.56 6.41 -16.33
C ASP A 155 -3.36 7.38 -15.45
N HIS A 156 -3.05 8.67 -15.57
CA HIS A 156 -3.70 9.73 -14.80
C HIS A 156 -5.18 9.85 -15.10
N THR A 157 -5.61 9.62 -16.34
CA THR A 157 -7.03 9.68 -16.71
C THR A 157 -7.82 8.61 -15.98
N ILE A 158 -7.21 7.46 -15.71
CA ILE A 158 -7.85 6.33 -15.03
C ILE A 158 -7.78 6.52 -13.52
N VAL A 159 -6.58 6.76 -12.99
CA VAL A 159 -6.34 6.87 -11.54
C VAL A 159 -7.11 8.04 -10.93
N ARG A 160 -7.28 9.15 -11.66
CA ARG A 160 -8.04 10.33 -11.21
C ARG A 160 -9.52 10.05 -11.00
N ASN A 161 -10.09 9.10 -11.73
CA ASN A 161 -11.49 8.73 -11.63
C ASN A 161 -11.77 7.78 -10.43
N ALA A 162 -10.74 7.34 -9.71
CA ALA A 162 -10.92 6.57 -8.49
C ALA A 162 -11.56 7.43 -7.38
N PRO A 163 -12.32 6.84 -6.44
CA PRO A 163 -12.89 7.58 -5.31
C PRO A 163 -11.79 8.33 -4.53
N PRO A 164 -12.00 9.61 -4.13
CA PRO A 164 -11.00 10.41 -3.40
C PRO A 164 -10.46 9.73 -2.13
N ARG A 165 -11.30 8.94 -1.46
CA ARG A 165 -10.93 8.07 -0.32
C ARG A 165 -9.71 7.18 -0.61
N THR A 166 -9.54 6.73 -1.86
CA THR A 166 -8.39 5.91 -2.26
C THR A 166 -7.09 6.70 -2.31
N LEU A 167 -7.13 7.97 -2.72
CA LEU A 167 -5.96 8.86 -2.68
C LEU A 167 -5.60 9.21 -1.23
N ALA A 168 -6.60 9.51 -0.39
CA ALA A 168 -6.39 9.75 1.03
C ALA A 168 -5.71 8.55 1.71
N SER A 169 -6.20 7.32 1.43
CA SER A 169 -5.55 6.09 1.88
C SER A 169 -4.09 5.99 1.39
N GLY A 170 -3.83 6.31 0.13
CA GLY A 170 -2.47 6.35 -0.42
C GLY A 170 -1.54 7.32 0.30
N MET A 171 -2.04 8.50 0.68
CA MET A 171 -1.25 9.49 1.41
C MET A 171 -0.86 8.98 2.80
N ALA A 172 -1.76 8.28 3.50
CA ALA A 172 -1.46 7.70 4.80
C ALA A 172 -0.42 6.56 4.71
N ASP A 173 -0.49 5.71 3.69
CA ASP A 173 0.51 4.66 3.44
C ASP A 173 1.88 5.28 3.07
N ALA A 174 1.87 6.29 2.21
CA ALA A 174 3.08 6.94 1.72
C ALA A 174 3.80 7.75 2.79
N VAL A 175 3.07 8.47 3.65
CA VAL A 175 3.68 9.27 4.72
C VAL A 175 4.34 8.38 5.78
N ALA A 176 3.81 7.18 6.02
CA ALA A 176 4.39 6.20 6.94
C ALA A 176 5.82 5.81 6.56
N LYS A 177 6.18 5.84 5.26
CA LYS A 177 7.55 5.55 4.80
C LYS A 177 8.60 6.36 5.53
N TRP A 178 8.36 7.66 5.75
CA TRP A 178 9.32 8.48 6.49
C TRP A 178 9.43 8.02 7.95
N TYR A 179 8.30 7.91 8.64
CA TYR A 179 8.27 7.65 10.07
C TYR A 179 8.76 6.26 10.44
N GLU A 180 8.54 5.26 9.58
CA GLU A 180 9.10 3.93 9.78
C GLU A 180 10.59 3.89 9.40
N SER A 181 10.97 4.37 8.21
CA SER A 181 12.36 4.25 7.74
C SER A 181 13.36 5.09 8.54
N SER A 182 12.96 6.25 9.05
CA SER A 182 13.82 7.12 9.85
C SER A 182 14.22 6.48 11.19
N LEU A 183 13.37 5.59 11.74
CA LEU A 183 13.70 4.83 12.94
C LEU A 183 14.63 3.67 12.62
N THR A 184 14.20 2.80 11.69
CA THR A 184 14.88 1.55 11.36
C THR A 184 16.22 1.73 10.68
N SER A 185 16.47 2.91 10.11
CA SER A 185 17.68 3.20 9.33
C SER A 185 18.54 4.33 9.91
N SER A 186 18.23 4.81 11.11
CA SER A 186 18.94 5.90 11.78
C SER A 186 20.46 5.67 11.91
N SER A 187 20.87 4.42 12.12
CA SER A 187 22.28 4.02 12.25
C SER A 187 22.88 3.39 10.98
N SER A 188 22.12 3.32 9.89
CA SER A 188 22.55 2.65 8.66
C SER A 188 23.73 3.38 8.02
N GLN A 189 24.81 2.64 7.75
CA GLN A 189 25.97 3.10 6.96
C GLN A 189 25.83 2.80 5.46
N ASP A 190 24.70 2.19 5.06
CA ASP A 190 24.43 1.86 3.66
C ASP A 190 23.91 3.09 2.92
N GLY A 191 24.71 3.59 1.97
CA GLY A 191 24.37 4.76 1.17
C GLY A 191 23.05 4.63 0.39
N PHE A 192 22.69 3.45 -0.11
CA PHE A 192 21.40 3.26 -0.81
C PHE A 192 20.22 3.46 0.13
N VAL A 193 20.33 2.92 1.34
CA VAL A 193 19.30 3.09 2.38
C VAL A 193 19.21 4.55 2.81
N GLN A 194 20.35 5.22 3.01
CA GLN A 194 20.37 6.64 3.37
C GLN A 194 19.66 7.51 2.32
N GLN A 195 19.89 7.25 1.03
CA GLN A 195 19.17 7.93 -0.06
C GLN A 195 17.66 7.65 -0.01
N ALA A 196 17.26 6.39 0.20
CA ALA A 196 15.85 6.02 0.32
C ALA A 196 15.15 6.75 1.49
N VAL A 197 15.83 6.91 2.63
CA VAL A 197 15.32 7.66 3.79
C VAL A 197 15.15 9.16 3.46
N GLN A 198 16.11 9.77 2.76
CA GLN A 198 15.96 11.17 2.34
C GLN A 198 14.83 11.35 1.33
N MET A 199 14.64 10.41 0.41
CA MET A 199 13.47 10.40 -0.48
C MET A 199 12.16 10.29 0.29
N ALA A 200 12.10 9.45 1.34
CA ALA A 200 10.93 9.35 2.21
C ALA A 200 10.63 10.67 2.93
N ARG A 201 11.67 11.39 3.38
CA ARG A 201 11.53 12.73 3.97
C ARG A 201 10.91 13.72 2.98
N VAL A 202 11.45 13.78 1.76
CA VAL A 202 10.94 14.67 0.71
C VAL A 202 9.50 14.31 0.35
N LEU A 203 9.19 13.01 0.24
CA LEU A 203 7.82 12.54 -0.02
C LEU A 203 6.86 13.00 1.09
N ARG A 204 7.22 12.83 2.37
CA ARG A 204 6.42 13.36 3.49
C ARG A 204 6.12 14.86 3.34
N ASP A 205 7.15 15.65 3.05
CA ASP A 205 6.99 17.11 2.92
C ASP A 205 6.11 17.48 1.72
N GLN A 206 6.26 16.78 0.59
CA GLN A 206 5.39 16.94 -0.57
C GLN A 206 3.93 16.62 -0.25
N LEU A 207 3.68 15.56 0.52
CA LEU A 207 2.33 15.15 0.94
C LEU A 207 1.70 16.21 1.86
N PHE A 208 2.44 16.74 2.84
CA PHE A 208 1.90 17.82 3.69
C PHE A 208 1.62 19.10 2.91
N LEU A 209 2.48 19.48 1.97
CA LEU A 209 2.30 20.70 1.18
C LEU A 209 1.16 20.60 0.16
N ASN A 210 0.94 19.43 -0.42
CA ASN A 210 0.03 19.26 -1.57
C ASN A 210 -1.23 18.44 -1.26
N GLY A 211 -1.25 17.70 -0.16
CA GLY A 211 -2.24 16.64 0.10
C GLY A 211 -3.67 17.14 0.14
N GLN A 212 -3.94 18.23 0.88
CA GLN A 212 -5.29 18.79 0.97
C GLN A 212 -5.79 19.27 -0.39
N LYS A 213 -4.95 20.01 -1.14
CA LYS A 213 -5.31 20.50 -2.48
C LYS A 213 -5.53 19.34 -3.46
N ALA A 214 -4.68 18.32 -3.41
CA ALA A 214 -4.82 17.11 -4.22
C ALA A 214 -6.12 16.35 -3.92
N PHE A 215 -6.52 16.30 -2.65
CA PHE A 215 -7.75 15.65 -2.20
C PHE A 215 -9.01 16.38 -2.67
N LEU A 216 -8.99 17.72 -2.66
CA LEU A 216 -10.12 18.56 -3.04
C LEU A 216 -10.24 18.77 -4.56
N ASP A 217 -9.11 18.86 -5.27
CA ASP A 217 -9.06 19.16 -6.70
C ASP A 217 -8.25 18.10 -7.46
N PRO A 218 -8.93 17.10 -8.06
CA PRO A 218 -8.27 16.06 -8.83
C PRO A 218 -7.62 16.56 -10.13
N LEU A 219 -7.98 17.75 -10.63
CA LEU A 219 -7.40 18.33 -11.84
C LEU A 219 -6.13 19.16 -11.56
N SER A 220 -5.83 19.41 -10.28
CA SER A 220 -4.66 20.19 -9.88
C SER A 220 -3.33 19.50 -10.19
N ASN A 221 -2.27 20.30 -10.32
CA ASN A 221 -0.90 19.77 -10.33
C ASN A 221 -0.53 19.10 -8.98
N SER A 222 -1.11 19.56 -7.88
CA SER A 222 -0.96 18.93 -6.56
C SER A 222 -1.46 17.50 -6.58
N TRP A 223 -2.58 17.21 -7.26
CA TRP A 223 -3.07 15.84 -7.44
C TRP A 223 -2.05 14.96 -8.14
N LYS A 224 -1.42 15.43 -9.22
CA LYS A 224 -0.39 14.65 -9.95
C LYS A 224 0.79 14.32 -9.03
N THR A 225 1.35 15.33 -8.36
CA THR A 225 2.46 15.17 -7.40
C THR A 225 2.12 14.15 -6.31
N VAL A 226 0.94 14.25 -5.72
CA VAL A 226 0.51 13.38 -4.61
C VAL A 226 0.23 11.96 -5.11
N ALA A 227 -0.53 11.79 -6.20
CA ALA A 227 -0.89 10.48 -6.72
C ALA A 227 0.35 9.67 -7.15
N GLU A 228 1.28 10.32 -7.85
CA GLU A 228 2.56 9.74 -8.22
C GLU A 228 3.46 9.49 -7.00
N GLY A 229 3.44 10.40 -6.03
CA GLY A 229 4.12 10.21 -4.74
C GLY A 229 3.68 8.94 -4.03
N CYS A 230 2.37 8.72 -3.97
CA CYS A 230 1.77 7.56 -3.31
C CYS A 230 2.03 6.25 -4.05
N ALA A 231 1.89 6.24 -5.38
CA ALA A 231 1.96 5.00 -6.16
C ALA A 231 3.38 4.66 -6.65
N LEU A 232 4.20 5.67 -6.94
CA LEU A 232 5.49 5.52 -7.61
C LEU A 232 6.66 5.86 -6.68
N THR A 233 6.70 7.06 -6.09
CA THR A 233 7.82 7.48 -5.23
C THR A 233 7.95 6.58 -4.00
N ALA A 234 6.83 6.28 -3.33
CA ALA A 234 6.81 5.30 -2.23
C ALA A 234 7.31 3.90 -2.66
N GLY A 235 7.06 3.51 -3.93
CA GLY A 235 7.57 2.29 -4.53
C GLY A 235 9.09 2.31 -4.71
N ILE A 236 9.63 3.41 -5.25
CA ILE A 236 11.09 3.62 -5.42
C ILE A 236 11.80 3.53 -4.07
N ILE A 237 11.25 4.20 -3.03
CA ILE A 237 11.80 4.16 -1.67
C ILE A 237 11.89 2.72 -1.18
N GLY A 238 10.84 1.92 -1.37
CA GLY A 238 10.83 0.51 -0.99
C GLY A 238 11.80 -0.36 -1.80
N GLY A 239 12.05 0.00 -3.07
CA GLY A 239 13.01 -0.67 -3.94
C GLY A 239 14.47 -0.40 -3.56
N LEU A 240 14.81 0.87 -3.26
CA LEU A 240 16.15 1.27 -2.84
C LEU A 240 16.48 0.79 -1.41
N GLY A 241 15.57 1.04 -0.47
CA GLY A 241 15.79 0.77 0.94
C GLY A 241 15.47 -0.66 1.37
N GLY A 242 14.80 -1.45 0.53
CA GLY A 242 14.42 -2.82 0.84
C GLY A 242 13.62 -2.92 2.15
N ALA A 243 13.80 -4.02 2.89
CA ALA A 243 13.12 -4.25 4.17
C ALA A 243 13.47 -3.20 5.24
N ARG A 244 14.56 -2.45 5.07
CA ARG A 244 14.99 -1.39 6.01
C ARG A 244 14.16 -0.12 5.87
N CYS A 245 13.57 0.15 4.70
CA CYS A 245 12.70 1.33 4.49
C CYS A 245 11.22 0.98 4.27
N ARG A 246 10.80 -0.23 4.64
CA ARG A 246 9.42 -0.68 4.40
C ARG A 246 8.51 -0.61 5.62
N THR A 247 9.03 -0.92 6.81
CA THR A 247 8.21 -1.25 7.98
C THR A 247 8.95 -1.01 9.30
N ALA A 248 8.23 -0.47 10.29
CA ALA A 248 8.58 -0.46 11.70
C ALA A 248 7.36 -0.99 12.47
N ALA A 249 6.59 -0.15 13.18
CA ALA A 249 5.40 -0.62 13.90
C ALA A 249 4.08 -0.39 13.15
N ALA A 250 3.97 0.65 12.33
CA ALA A 250 2.70 1.00 11.67
C ALA A 250 2.13 -0.15 10.82
N HIS A 251 2.99 -0.81 10.02
CA HIS A 251 2.58 -1.94 9.19
C HIS A 251 2.26 -3.23 10.00
N PRO A 252 3.06 -3.64 10.99
CA PRO A 252 2.66 -4.72 11.90
C PRO A 252 1.36 -4.48 12.65
N ILE A 253 1.10 -3.25 13.09
CA ILE A 253 -0.17 -2.87 13.71
C ILE A 253 -1.30 -3.02 12.70
N HIS A 254 -1.13 -2.53 11.46
CA HIS A 254 -2.06 -2.80 10.36
C HIS A 254 -2.35 -4.31 10.24
N ASN A 255 -1.30 -5.14 10.20
CA ASN A 255 -1.42 -6.59 10.01
C ASN A 255 -2.21 -7.25 11.15
N GLY A 256 -1.95 -6.86 12.40
CA GLY A 256 -2.71 -7.29 13.57
C GLY A 256 -4.19 -6.86 13.49
N LEU A 257 -4.45 -5.61 13.10
CA LEU A 257 -5.82 -5.10 12.96
C LEU A 257 -6.60 -5.84 11.86
N THR A 258 -5.95 -6.31 10.79
CA THR A 258 -6.63 -7.12 9.76
C THR A 258 -7.21 -8.44 10.29
N GLN A 259 -6.81 -8.90 11.49
CA GLN A 259 -7.33 -10.13 12.09
C GLN A 259 -8.76 -9.96 12.65
N LEU A 260 -9.20 -8.71 12.84
CA LEU A 260 -10.49 -8.35 13.42
C LEU A 260 -11.62 -8.39 12.38
N ALA A 261 -12.84 -8.54 12.88
CA ALA A 261 -14.05 -8.44 12.07
C ALA A 261 -14.46 -6.97 11.91
N TYR A 262 -14.82 -6.58 10.69
CA TYR A 262 -15.27 -5.23 10.36
C TYR A 262 -16.67 -5.26 9.76
N THR A 263 -17.50 -4.30 10.14
CA THR A 263 -18.79 -4.05 9.48
C THR A 263 -18.60 -3.48 8.08
N ASN A 264 -17.62 -2.58 7.93
CA ASN A 264 -17.12 -2.09 6.66
C ASN A 264 -15.59 -2.06 6.72
N LYS A 265 -14.93 -2.76 5.80
CA LYS A 265 -13.48 -2.96 5.88
C LYS A 265 -12.74 -1.67 5.51
N PRO A 266 -11.84 -1.15 6.37
CA PRO A 266 -10.99 -0.03 6.03
C PRO A 266 -10.01 -0.37 4.90
N LEU A 267 -9.53 0.66 4.21
CA LEU A 267 -8.47 0.55 3.22
C LEU A 267 -7.12 0.33 3.92
N HIS A 268 -6.15 -0.21 3.19
CA HIS A 268 -4.78 -0.46 3.68
C HIS A 268 -4.18 0.77 4.37
N GLY A 269 -4.13 1.90 3.67
CA GLY A 269 -3.55 3.12 4.22
C GLY A 269 -4.34 3.73 5.38
N GLU A 270 -5.64 3.43 5.51
CA GLU A 270 -6.42 3.89 6.67
C GLU A 270 -5.97 3.17 7.96
N LEU A 271 -5.73 1.85 7.87
CA LEU A 271 -5.19 1.06 8.97
C LEU A 271 -3.71 1.39 9.23
N VAL A 272 -2.90 1.61 8.18
CA VAL A 272 -1.49 2.05 8.33
C VAL A 272 -1.42 3.43 8.97
N GLY A 273 -2.26 4.38 8.56
CA GLY A 273 -2.33 5.71 9.15
C GLY A 273 -2.68 5.66 10.63
N PHE A 274 -3.68 4.86 11.02
CA PHE A 274 -3.98 4.63 12.43
C PHE A 274 -2.79 3.96 13.16
N GLY A 275 -2.18 2.94 12.58
CA GLY A 275 -1.00 2.27 13.12
C GLY A 275 0.18 3.24 13.33
N LEU A 276 0.35 4.23 12.46
CA LEU A 276 1.35 5.27 12.59
C LEU A 276 1.08 6.20 13.77
N LEU A 277 -0.18 6.57 14.03
CA LEU A 277 -0.54 7.34 15.22
C LEU A 277 -0.25 6.56 16.51
N VAL A 278 -0.52 5.25 16.51
CA VAL A 278 -0.20 4.36 17.63
C VAL A 278 1.32 4.25 17.82
N GLN A 279 2.07 4.09 16.72
CA GLN A 279 3.53 4.06 16.75
C GLN A 279 4.10 5.34 17.39
N LEU A 280 3.68 6.52 16.93
CA LEU A 280 4.16 7.79 17.47
C LEU A 280 3.76 7.99 18.94
N HIS A 281 2.64 7.42 19.37
CA HIS A 281 2.25 7.41 20.78
C HIS A 281 3.15 6.51 21.64
N LEU A 282 3.56 5.35 21.12
CA LEU A 282 4.57 4.50 21.76
C LEU A 282 5.91 5.22 21.85
N GLU A 283 6.35 5.87 20.77
CA GLU A 283 7.58 6.66 20.75
C GLU A 283 7.53 7.85 21.73
N GLU A 284 6.39 8.53 21.87
CA GLU A 284 6.20 9.61 22.85
C GLU A 284 6.35 9.10 24.30
N LYS A 285 5.80 7.92 24.62
CA LYS A 285 5.91 7.33 25.96
C LYS A 285 7.32 6.83 26.29
N ASN A 286 8.07 6.37 25.29
CA ASN A 286 9.35 5.66 25.47
C ASN A 286 10.58 6.50 25.10
N SER A 287 10.41 7.73 24.61
CA SER A 287 11.52 8.63 24.26
C SER A 287 11.51 9.91 25.10
N ASN A 288 12.70 10.46 25.37
CA ASN A 288 12.85 11.77 26.01
C ASN A 288 12.69 12.94 25.01
N SER A 289 12.10 12.69 23.83
CA SER A 289 11.99 13.65 22.74
C SER A 289 10.56 14.18 22.60
N GLN A 290 10.43 15.47 22.29
CA GLN A 290 9.13 16.06 21.94
C GLN A 290 8.74 15.82 20.48
N LEU A 291 9.65 15.29 19.65
CA LEU A 291 9.42 15.10 18.22
C LEU A 291 8.25 14.16 17.91
N PRO A 292 8.07 12.99 18.57
CA PRO A 292 6.94 12.11 18.29
C PRO A 292 5.59 12.77 18.58
N LYS A 293 5.51 13.54 19.66
CA LYS A 293 4.31 14.31 20.02
C LYS A 293 3.96 15.36 18.96
N GLN A 294 4.95 16.11 18.48
CA GLN A 294 4.76 17.11 17.42
C GLN A 294 4.35 16.47 16.10
N ALA A 295 5.03 15.39 15.70
CA ALA A 295 4.69 14.61 14.51
C ALA A 295 3.27 14.05 14.57
N LYS A 296 2.88 13.50 15.73
CA LYS A 296 1.52 12.99 15.95
C LYS A 296 0.48 14.10 15.80
N SER A 297 0.69 15.27 16.40
CA SER A 297 -0.23 16.41 16.25
C SER A 297 -0.37 16.87 14.79
N GLN A 298 0.75 16.96 14.06
CA GLN A 298 0.74 17.32 12.64
C GLN A 298 -0.01 16.30 11.79
N LEU A 299 0.18 15.00 12.06
CA LEU A 299 -0.53 13.94 11.35
C LEU A 299 -2.02 13.90 11.68
N LEU A 300 -2.42 14.17 12.93
CA LEU A 300 -3.84 14.26 13.29
C LEU A 300 -4.55 15.37 12.51
N GLU A 301 -3.92 16.54 12.39
CA GLU A 301 -4.45 17.64 11.59
C GLU A 301 -4.53 17.25 10.10
N PHE A 302 -3.45 16.72 9.55
CA PHE A 302 -3.39 16.30 8.16
C PHE A 302 -4.41 15.20 7.84
N PHE A 303 -4.52 14.17 8.68
CA PHE A 303 -5.50 13.10 8.50
C PHE A 303 -6.93 13.60 8.61
N SER A 304 -7.21 14.54 9.51
CA SER A 304 -8.52 15.19 9.59
C SER A 304 -8.86 15.95 8.31
N GLN A 305 -7.91 16.65 7.69
CA GLN A 305 -8.13 17.37 6.41
C GLN A 305 -8.45 16.42 5.25
N LEU A 306 -8.06 15.15 5.35
CA LEU A 306 -8.22 14.12 4.33
C LEU A 306 -9.37 13.15 4.61
N ASN A 307 -10.16 13.39 5.66
CA ASN A 307 -11.20 12.49 6.15
C ASN A 307 -10.68 11.06 6.44
N LEU A 308 -9.43 10.94 6.91
CA LEU A 308 -8.84 9.68 7.32
C LEU A 308 -9.23 9.33 8.76
N PRO A 309 -9.36 8.03 9.07
CA PRO A 309 -9.70 7.61 10.41
C PRO A 309 -8.51 7.78 11.36
N ILE A 310 -8.80 8.29 12.56
CA ILE A 310 -7.81 8.60 13.60
C ILE A 310 -8.09 7.87 14.92
N SER A 311 -9.24 7.21 15.07
CA SER A 311 -9.69 6.50 16.28
C SER A 311 -10.20 5.09 15.97
N ILE A 312 -10.34 4.25 17.01
CA ILE A 312 -10.89 2.88 16.92
C ILE A 312 -12.31 2.89 16.31
N GLU A 313 -13.13 3.87 16.73
CA GLU A 313 -14.47 4.04 16.18
C GLU A 313 -14.43 4.38 14.69
N SER A 314 -13.55 5.29 14.27
CA SER A 314 -13.45 5.72 12.87
C SER A 314 -12.87 4.64 11.94
N ILE A 315 -12.09 3.67 12.47
CA ILE A 315 -11.69 2.46 11.73
C ILE A 315 -12.72 1.33 11.82
N CYS A 316 -13.95 1.61 12.25
CA CYS A 316 -15.06 0.65 12.31
C CYS A 316 -14.89 -0.51 13.31
N LEU A 317 -14.18 -0.28 14.42
CA LEU A 317 -13.94 -1.27 15.49
C LEU A 317 -14.64 -0.91 16.82
N ARG A 318 -15.73 -0.11 16.78
CA ARG A 318 -16.45 0.35 17.98
C ARG A 318 -16.94 -0.79 18.88
N ASN A 319 -17.32 -1.92 18.29
CA ASN A 319 -17.87 -3.08 19.01
C ASN A 319 -16.82 -4.15 19.33
N THR A 320 -15.55 -3.88 19.05
CA THR A 320 -14.47 -4.83 19.32
C THR A 320 -14.19 -4.89 20.81
N THR A 321 -14.17 -6.11 21.35
CA THR A 321 -13.86 -6.36 22.75
C THR A 321 -12.38 -6.18 23.04
N SER A 322 -12.02 -5.96 24.31
CA SER A 322 -10.61 -5.88 24.72
C SER A 322 -9.85 -7.16 24.41
N ASP A 323 -10.49 -8.32 24.50
CA ASP A 323 -9.87 -9.63 24.20
C ASP A 323 -9.58 -9.80 22.70
N GLU A 324 -10.47 -9.33 21.84
CA GLU A 324 -10.24 -9.31 20.40
C GLU A 324 -9.10 -8.36 20.03
N LEU A 325 -9.08 -7.15 20.60
CA LEU A 325 -7.96 -6.22 20.41
C LEU A 325 -6.65 -6.80 20.91
N TYR A 326 -6.65 -7.50 22.05
CA TYR A 326 -5.46 -8.18 22.56
C TYR A 326 -4.96 -9.26 21.59
N LYS A 327 -5.85 -10.04 20.96
CA LYS A 327 -5.46 -11.00 19.90
C LYS A 327 -4.82 -10.32 18.70
N ALA A 328 -5.33 -9.17 18.28
CA ALA A 328 -4.72 -8.36 17.22
C ALA A 328 -3.33 -7.85 17.62
N CYS A 329 -3.16 -7.39 18.87
CA CYS A 329 -1.87 -6.95 19.41
C CYS A 329 -0.88 -8.12 19.45
N LYS A 330 -1.32 -9.30 19.91
CA LYS A 330 -0.50 -10.51 19.92
C LYS A 330 0.01 -10.87 18.52
N PHE A 331 -0.85 -10.79 17.51
CA PHE A 331 -0.45 -11.01 16.12
C PHE A 331 0.59 -9.97 15.65
N ALA A 332 0.38 -8.70 15.98
CA ALA A 332 1.32 -7.62 15.63
C ALA A 332 2.69 -7.78 16.30
N CYS A 333 2.73 -8.39 17.49
CA CYS A 333 3.92 -8.61 18.32
C CYS A 333 4.55 -10.01 18.17
N ASN A 334 4.17 -10.82 17.16
CA ASN A 334 4.84 -12.10 16.89
C ASN A 334 6.37 -11.91 16.78
N ASP A 335 7.15 -12.95 17.13
CA ASP A 335 8.61 -12.87 17.26
C ASP A 335 9.32 -12.37 15.98
N ASP A 336 8.85 -12.77 14.80
CA ASP A 336 9.42 -12.36 13.51
C ASP A 336 8.85 -11.02 12.98
N SER A 337 8.07 -10.30 13.78
CA SER A 337 7.42 -9.05 13.37
C SER A 337 8.39 -7.89 13.29
N ASP A 338 8.20 -7.03 12.28
CA ASP A 338 8.96 -5.80 12.11
C ASP A 338 8.74 -4.77 13.23
N ILE A 339 7.75 -4.97 14.12
CA ILE A 339 7.49 -4.08 15.25
C ILE A 339 8.70 -4.02 16.20
N HIS A 340 9.48 -5.11 16.24
CA HIS A 340 10.68 -5.24 17.06
C HIS A 340 11.87 -4.42 16.53
N LYS A 341 11.71 -3.74 15.38
CA LYS A 341 12.67 -2.74 14.88
C LYS A 341 12.52 -1.38 15.56
N LEU A 342 11.51 -1.18 16.41
CA LEU A 342 11.45 -0.01 17.28
C LEU A 342 12.71 0.07 18.17
N PRO A 343 13.19 1.28 18.50
CA PRO A 343 14.42 1.45 19.28
C PRO A 343 14.25 1.15 20.79
N PHE A 344 13.17 0.47 21.16
CA PHE A 344 12.82 0.06 22.51
C PHE A 344 11.97 -1.22 22.45
N PRO A 345 12.02 -2.07 23.49
CA PRO A 345 11.22 -3.29 23.52
C PRO A 345 9.72 -2.97 23.63
N ILE A 346 8.88 -3.77 22.97
CA ILE A 346 7.42 -3.67 23.02
C ILE A 346 6.83 -5.07 23.10
N ASN A 347 5.82 -5.25 23.95
CA ASN A 347 4.96 -6.43 23.98
C ASN A 347 3.50 -6.07 23.66
N GLU A 348 2.66 -7.10 23.57
CA GLU A 348 1.25 -6.95 23.19
C GLU A 348 0.41 -6.17 24.21
N LYS A 349 0.81 -6.11 25.49
CA LYS A 349 0.15 -5.28 26.52
C LYS A 349 0.48 -3.82 26.34
N ASP A 350 1.75 -3.49 26.06
CA ASP A 350 2.18 -2.11 25.78
C ASP A 350 1.43 -1.57 24.55
N LEU A 351 1.31 -2.41 23.51
CA LEU A 351 0.57 -2.06 22.30
C LEU A 351 -0.93 -1.87 22.56
N LEU A 352 -1.56 -2.76 23.34
CA LEU A 352 -2.96 -2.62 23.73
C LEU A 352 -3.21 -1.32 24.50
N GLU A 353 -2.35 -1.01 25.49
CA GLU A 353 -2.44 0.22 26.27
C GLU A 353 -2.29 1.45 25.38
N ALA A 354 -1.36 1.42 24.42
CA ALA A 354 -1.16 2.52 23.48
C ALA A 354 -2.40 2.77 22.60
N ILE A 355 -3.01 1.70 22.07
CA ILE A 355 -4.24 1.78 21.28
C ILE A 355 -5.40 2.38 22.10
N GLN A 356 -5.59 1.91 23.34
CA GLN A 356 -6.66 2.38 24.23
C GLN A 356 -6.44 3.84 24.67
N SER A 357 -5.20 4.20 25.01
CA SER A 357 -4.82 5.55 25.44
C SER A 357 -4.94 6.58 24.31
N LEU A 358 -4.57 6.22 23.08
CA LEU A 358 -4.76 7.09 21.92
C LEU A 358 -6.26 7.36 21.69
N ASN A 359 -7.09 6.31 21.81
CA ASN A 359 -8.53 6.44 21.62
C ASN A 359 -9.16 7.38 22.67
N SER A 360 -8.78 7.28 23.95
CA SER A 360 -9.31 8.15 24.99
C SER A 360 -8.92 9.63 24.79
N LEU A 361 -7.66 9.90 24.41
CA LEU A 361 -7.18 11.25 24.12
C LEU A 361 -8.00 11.93 23.00
N LEU A 362 -8.30 11.20 21.94
CA LEU A 362 -9.07 11.73 20.81
C LEU A 362 -10.55 11.97 21.15
N THR A 363 -11.13 11.14 22.01
CA THR A 363 -12.50 11.39 22.52
C THR A 363 -12.58 12.59 23.46
N SER A 364 -11.55 12.80 24.29
CA SER A 364 -11.50 13.94 25.24
C SER A 364 -11.22 15.28 24.56
N SER A 365 -10.51 15.28 23.43
CA SER A 365 -10.02 16.50 22.80
C SER A 365 -11.02 17.20 21.89
N LYS A 366 -12.22 16.63 21.63
CA LYS A 366 -13.26 17.16 20.72
C LYS A 366 -12.67 18.09 19.67
N ILE A 367 -11.75 17.55 18.87
CA ILE A 367 -11.41 18.17 17.60
C ILE A 367 -12.76 18.30 16.89
N LYS A 368 -13.20 19.54 16.65
CA LYS A 368 -14.46 19.83 15.95
C LYS A 368 -14.32 19.25 14.54
N ILE A 369 -14.65 17.98 14.38
CA ILE A 369 -14.89 17.37 13.07
C ILE A 369 -16.17 18.04 12.60
N ASN A 370 -16.03 19.04 11.73
CA ASN A 370 -17.16 19.67 11.07
C ASN A 370 -17.80 18.61 10.18
N ASN A 371 -18.90 18.03 10.65
CA ASN A 371 -19.83 17.30 9.81
C ASN A 371 -20.59 18.33 8.95
N THR A 372 -20.15 18.52 7.72
CA THR A 372 -20.98 19.05 6.62
C THR A 372 -20.66 18.31 5.35
#